data_AF-A0A3D3CGN3-F1
#
_entry.id   AF-A0A3D3CGN3-F1
#
_cell.length_a   1.000
_cell.length_b   1.000
_cell.length_c   1.000
_cell.angle_alpha   90.00
_cell.angle_beta   90.00
_cell.angle_gamma   90.00
#
_symmetry.space_group_name_H-M   'P 1'
#
loop_
_entity.id
_entity.type
_entity.pdbx_description
1 polymer ?
#
loop_
_entity_poly.entity_id
_entity_poly.type
_entity_poly.pdbx_seq_one_letter_code
_entity_poly.pdbx_strand_id
1 'polypeptide(L)'
;MNAYMMGVATQIVIQAIAAYGLNIIVGYAGQISLGHAAFLGIGAYSSAMLTTAGGLTFWQALPVVLLIVGSIGFLCGLPSLRVKHDFLAITTIGINFIVVAVFQYTPALGGALGIGGI
;
A
#
# COMPACT_ATOMS: atom_id res chain seq x y z
N MET A 1 -27.91 9.41 5.10
CA MET A 1 -27.14 8.32 4.44
C MET A 1 -26.75 7.32 5.51
N ASN A 2 -27.10 6.05 5.39
CA ASN A 2 -26.83 5.04 6.43
C ASN A 2 -25.32 4.77 6.51
N ALA A 3 -24.74 4.67 7.72
CA ALA A 3 -23.30 4.49 7.93
C ALA A 3 -22.72 3.28 7.18
N TYR A 4 -23.54 2.22 7.03
CA TYR A 4 -23.22 1.05 6.23
C TYR A 4 -22.94 1.38 4.75
N MET A 5 -23.80 2.21 4.14
CA MET A 5 -23.64 2.57 2.71
C MET A 5 -22.39 3.42 2.49
N MET A 6 -22.01 4.28 3.44
CA MET A 6 -20.77 5.05 3.37
C MET A 6 -19.53 4.14 3.49
N GLY A 7 -19.54 3.16 4.40
CA GLY A 7 -18.43 2.20 4.52
C GLY A 7 -18.23 1.37 3.25
N VAL A 8 -19.32 0.86 2.67
CA VAL A 8 -19.27 0.13 1.39
C VAL A 8 -18.76 1.01 0.25
N ALA A 9 -19.24 2.26 0.15
CA ALA A 9 -18.78 3.20 -0.87
C ALA A 9 -17.28 3.49 -0.75
N THR A 10 -16.78 3.73 0.46
CA THR A 10 -15.33 3.92 0.72
C THR A 10 -14.53 2.69 0.28
N GLN A 11 -14.99 1.49 0.61
CA GLN A 11 -14.30 0.26 0.23
C GLN A 11 -14.26 0.07 -1.29
N ILE A 12 -15.35 0.40 -1.99
CA ILE A 12 -15.41 0.38 -3.45
C ILE A 12 -14.37 1.33 -4.05
N VAL A 13 -14.28 2.56 -3.54
CA VAL A 13 -13.31 3.55 -4.03
C VAL A 13 -11.87 3.10 -3.81
N ILE A 14 -11.55 2.55 -2.62
CA ILE A 14 -10.21 2.03 -2.32
C ILE A 14 -9.85 0.89 -3.29
N GLN A 15 -10.76 -0.06 -3.49
CA GLN A 15 -10.54 -1.20 -4.39
C GLN A 15 -10.48 -0.78 -5.86
N ALA A 16 -11.23 0.25 -6.26
CA ALA A 16 -11.15 0.81 -7.61
C ALA A 16 -9.75 1.41 -7.87
N ILE A 17 -9.24 2.23 -6.94
CA ILE A 17 -7.89 2.81 -7.04
C ILE A 17 -6.82 1.70 -7.12
N ALA A 18 -6.94 0.68 -6.29
CA ALA A 18 -6.06 -0.51 -6.32
C ALA A 18 -6.12 -1.21 -7.69
N ALA A 19 -7.32 -1.44 -8.23
CA ALA A 19 -7.51 -2.08 -9.52
C ALA A 19 -6.92 -1.26 -10.67
N TYR A 20 -7.09 0.05 -10.68
CA TYR A 20 -6.47 0.93 -11.67
C TYR A 20 -4.94 0.93 -11.57
N GLY A 21 -4.39 0.99 -10.35
CA GLY A 21 -2.95 0.90 -10.14
C GLY A 21 -2.37 -0.42 -10.65
N LEU A 22 -3.05 -1.54 -10.38
CA LEU A 22 -2.66 -2.85 -10.89
C LEU A 22 -2.81 -2.93 -12.42
N ASN A 23 -3.85 -2.34 -13.00
CA ASN A 23 -4.08 -2.32 -14.44
C ASN A 23 -2.96 -1.56 -15.18
N ILE A 24 -2.41 -0.49 -14.60
CA ILE A 24 -1.25 0.21 -15.18
C ILE A 24 -0.04 -0.73 -15.27
N ILE A 25 0.23 -1.51 -14.23
CA ILE A 25 1.41 -2.40 -14.18
C ILE A 25 1.21 -3.64 -15.06
N VAL A 26 0.08 -4.34 -14.89
CA VAL A 26 -0.18 -5.61 -15.57
C VAL A 26 -0.69 -5.38 -17.00
N GLY A 27 -1.60 -4.43 -17.19
CA GLY A 27 -2.24 -4.15 -18.47
C GLY A 27 -1.35 -3.37 -19.43
N TYR A 28 -0.75 -2.26 -18.99
CA TYR A 28 0.05 -1.41 -19.87
C TYR A 28 1.53 -1.79 -19.92
N ALA A 29 2.15 -2.08 -18.77
CA ALA A 29 3.58 -2.46 -18.74
C ALA A 29 3.80 -3.97 -19.03
N GLY A 30 2.75 -4.79 -19.02
CA GLY A 30 2.84 -6.23 -19.31
C GLY A 30 3.59 -7.03 -18.24
N GLN A 31 3.74 -6.47 -17.04
CA GLN A 31 4.49 -7.09 -15.94
C GLN A 31 3.54 -7.71 -14.92
N ILE A 32 3.77 -8.97 -14.55
CA ILE A 32 3.02 -9.61 -13.47
C ILE A 32 3.49 -9.03 -12.13
N SER A 33 2.58 -8.39 -11.39
CA SER A 33 2.84 -7.83 -10.08
C SER A 33 1.96 -8.47 -9.01
N LEU A 34 2.57 -9.27 -8.14
CA LEU A 34 1.90 -9.92 -7.00
C LEU A 34 2.18 -9.21 -5.66
N GLY A 35 2.96 -8.13 -5.68
CA GLY A 35 3.31 -7.32 -4.51
C GLY A 35 2.44 -6.09 -4.30
N HIS A 36 1.37 -5.93 -5.07
CA HIS A 36 0.53 -4.71 -5.05
C HIS A 36 -0.09 -4.44 -3.67
N ALA A 37 -0.46 -5.50 -2.94
CA ALA A 37 -1.05 -5.40 -1.60
C ALA A 37 -0.09 -4.78 -0.57
N ALA A 38 1.21 -5.03 -0.68
CA ALA A 38 2.20 -4.43 0.22
C ALA A 38 2.25 -2.91 0.09
N PHE A 39 2.23 -2.36 -1.12
CA PHE A 39 2.25 -0.90 -1.33
C PHE A 39 0.97 -0.23 -0.86
N LEU A 40 -0.18 -0.86 -1.07
CA LEU A 40 -1.45 -0.44 -0.46
C LEU A 40 -1.37 -0.40 1.06
N GLY A 41 -0.82 -1.45 1.67
CA GLY A 41 -0.61 -1.52 3.12
C GLY A 41 0.29 -0.40 3.64
N ILE A 42 1.42 -0.13 2.97
CA ILE A 42 2.36 0.95 3.38
C ILE A 42 1.64 2.30 3.38
N GLY A 43 0.82 2.57 2.35
CA GLY A 43 0.03 3.80 2.28
C GLY A 43 -1.01 3.90 3.38
N ALA A 44 -1.76 2.82 3.63
CA ALA A 44 -2.78 2.77 4.68
C ALA A 44 -2.17 2.99 6.07
N TYR A 45 -1.08 2.28 6.40
CA TYR A 45 -0.40 2.42 7.69
C TYR A 45 0.24 3.80 7.86
N SER A 46 0.88 4.34 6.82
CA SER A 46 1.47 5.68 6.88
C SER A 46 0.39 6.76 7.11
N SER A 47 -0.74 6.65 6.40
CA SER A 47 -1.88 7.55 6.59
C SER A 47 -2.50 7.43 7.98
N ALA A 48 -2.65 6.20 8.48
CA ALA A 48 -3.18 5.94 9.81
C ALA A 48 -2.25 6.52 10.90
N MET A 49 -0.94 6.33 10.79
CA MET A 49 0.02 6.90 11.74
C MET A 49 0.05 8.43 11.73
N LEU A 50 0.06 9.05 10.55
CA LEU A 50 0.11 10.52 10.44
C LEU A 50 -1.18 11.17 10.97
N THR A 51 -2.32 10.51 10.81
CA THR A 51 -3.62 11.02 11.29
C THR A 51 -3.81 10.77 12.79
N THR A 52 -3.40 9.60 13.31
CA THR A 52 -3.58 9.25 14.72
C THR A 52 -2.49 9.83 15.64
N ALA A 53 -1.21 9.65 15.30
CA ALA A 53 -0.09 10.10 16.13
C ALA A 53 0.40 11.50 15.76
N GLY A 54 0.30 11.88 14.48
CA GLY A 54 0.74 13.20 14.00
C GLY A 54 -0.31 14.31 14.13
N GLY A 55 -1.59 13.96 14.38
CA GLY A 55 -2.69 14.93 14.44
C GLY A 55 -2.91 15.72 13.14
N LEU A 56 -2.33 15.25 12.03
CA LEU A 56 -2.41 15.93 10.75
C LEU A 56 -3.79 15.69 10.12
N THR A 57 -4.33 16.71 9.46
CA THR A 57 -5.55 16.54 8.66
C THR A 57 -5.25 15.66 7.45
N PHE A 58 -6.24 14.90 6.98
CA PHE A 58 -6.15 14.04 5.79
C PHE A 58 -5.43 14.71 4.60
N TRP A 59 -5.78 15.96 4.30
CA TRP A 59 -5.18 16.73 3.19
C TRP A 59 -3.70 17.04 3.36
N GLN A 60 -3.21 17.18 4.59
CA GLN A 60 -1.79 17.40 4.90
C GLN A 60 -1.03 16.06 4.95
N ALA A 61 -1.67 15.01 5.44
CA ALA A 61 -1.10 13.67 5.45
C ALA A 61 -0.92 13.13 4.02
N LEU A 62 -1.84 13.42 3.10
CA LEU A 62 -1.85 12.91 1.73
C LEU A 62 -0.52 13.12 0.96
N PRO A 63 0.05 14.33 0.83
CA PRO A 63 1.31 14.51 0.12
C PRO A 63 2.48 13.79 0.82
N VAL A 64 2.49 13.75 2.15
CA VAL A 64 3.54 13.08 2.92
C VAL A 64 3.48 11.56 2.71
N VAL A 65 2.28 10.98 2.75
CA VAL A 65 2.06 9.55 2.47
C VAL A 65 2.47 9.20 1.04
N LEU A 66 2.10 10.04 0.06
CA LEU A 66 2.50 9.83 -1.33
C LEU A 66 4.02 9.85 -1.49
N LEU A 67 4.73 10.76 -0.82
CA LEU A 67 6.19 10.80 -0.85
C LEU A 67 6.80 9.57 -0.18
N ILE A 68 6.27 9.11 0.96
CA ILE A 68 6.76 7.92 1.66
C ILE A 68 6.57 6.67 0.80
N VAL A 69 5.34 6.41 0.34
CA VAL A 69 5.01 5.24 -0.49
C VAL A 69 5.74 5.30 -1.82
N GLY A 70 5.81 6.47 -2.45
CA GLY A 70 6.53 6.67 -3.70
C GLY A 70 8.03 6.43 -3.57
N SER A 71 8.65 6.89 -2.48
CA SER A 71 10.08 6.66 -2.22
C SER A 71 10.38 5.18 -2.00
N ILE A 72 9.55 4.49 -1.20
CA ILE A 72 9.70 3.05 -0.96
C ILE A 72 9.46 2.27 -2.26
N GLY A 73 8.41 2.63 -3.02
CA GLY A 73 8.11 2.06 -4.33
C GLY A 73 9.25 2.24 -5.33
N PHE A 74 9.89 3.40 -5.35
CA PHE A 74 11.05 3.66 -6.21
C PHE A 74 12.26 2.81 -5.80
N LEU A 75 12.57 2.76 -4.51
CA LEU A 75 13.68 1.94 -3.98
C LEU A 75 13.48 0.44 -4.22
N CYS A 76 12.25 -0.06 -4.09
CA CYS A 76 11.91 -1.46 -4.35
C CYS A 76 11.73 -1.77 -5.85
N GLY A 77 11.31 -0.78 -6.64
CA GLY A 77 11.10 -0.90 -8.08
C GLY A 77 12.40 -0.96 -8.87
N LEU A 78 13.41 -0.17 -8.48
CA LEU A 78 14.74 -0.16 -9.10
C LEU A 78 15.39 -1.54 -9.25
N PRO A 79 15.48 -2.39 -8.19
CA PRO A 79 16.03 -3.74 -8.33
C PRO A 79 15.08 -4.66 -9.10
N SER A 80 13.77 -4.49 -8.94
CA SER A 80 12.76 -5.32 -9.63
C SER A 80 12.82 -5.15 -11.15
N LEU A 81 13.10 -3.95 -11.65
CA LEU A 81 13.24 -3.69 -13.09
C LEU A 81 14.46 -4.36 -13.73
N ARG A 82 15.43 -4.83 -12.94
CA ARG A 82 16.63 -5.54 -13.44
C ARG A 82 16.40 -7.03 -13.70
N VAL A 83 15.29 -7.60 -13.22
CA VAL A 83 14.97 -9.04 -13.36
C VAL A 83 13.91 -9.27 -14.45
N LYS A 84 14.01 -10.39 -15.18
CA LYS A 84 13.15 -10.69 -16.34
C LYS A 84 12.03 -11.67 -16.02
N HIS A 85 10.86 -11.43 -16.62
CA HIS A 85 9.67 -12.29 -16.67
C HIS A 85 9.29 -12.95 -15.34
N ASP A 86 9.62 -14.23 -15.14
CA ASP A 86 9.17 -14.99 -13.97
C ASP A 86 9.87 -14.55 -12.68
N PHE A 87 11.13 -14.11 -12.79
CA PHE A 87 11.88 -13.61 -11.64
C PHE A 87 11.32 -12.29 -11.11
N LEU A 88 10.67 -11.50 -11.96
CA LEU A 88 9.98 -10.28 -11.51
C LEU A 88 8.80 -10.64 -10.62
N ALA A 89 7.97 -11.61 -11.04
CA ALA A 89 6.83 -12.06 -10.24
C ALA A 89 7.28 -12.58 -8.86
N ILE A 90 8.32 -13.42 -8.82
CA ILE A 90 8.91 -13.94 -7.56
C ILE A 90 9.41 -12.81 -6.67
N THR A 91 10.10 -11.81 -7.24
CA THR A 91 10.59 -10.65 -6.50
C THR A 91 9.44 -9.86 -5.88
N THR A 92 8.33 -9.65 -6.60
CA THR A 92 7.17 -8.93 -6.08
C THR A 92 6.47 -9.69 -4.94
N ILE A 93 6.38 -11.03 -5.01
CA ILE A 93 5.89 -11.87 -3.90
C ILE A 93 6.82 -11.73 -2.68
N GLY A 94 8.14 -11.79 -2.88
CA GLY A 94 9.12 -11.65 -1.81
C GLY A 94 8.98 -10.32 -1.07
N ILE A 95 8.88 -9.21 -1.83
CA ILE A 95 8.62 -7.88 -1.27
C ILE A 95 7.32 -7.87 -0.48
N ASN A 96 6.26 -8.52 -0.99
CA ASN A 96 4.99 -8.61 -0.29
C ASN A 96 5.13 -9.23 1.11
N PHE A 97 5.78 -10.39 1.20
CA PHE A 97 5.97 -11.07 2.47
C PHE A 97 6.85 -10.29 3.44
N ILE A 98 7.90 -9.62 2.94
CA ILE A 98 8.75 -8.77 3.78
C ILE A 98 7.92 -7.64 4.39
N VAL A 99 7.11 -6.94 3.59
CA VAL A 99 6.28 -5.83 4.07
C VAL A 99 5.23 -6.31 5.06
N VAL A 100 4.56 -7.43 4.77
CA VAL A 100 3.59 -8.04 5.70
C VAL A 100 4.26 -8.44 7.02
N ALA A 101 5.47 -9.03 6.96
CA ALA A 101 6.24 -9.36 8.15
C ALA A 101 6.60 -8.10 8.95
N VAL A 102 7.03 -7.02 8.29
CA VAL A 102 7.32 -5.74 8.95
C VAL A 102 6.10 -5.21 9.69
N PHE A 103 4.91 -5.25 9.09
CA PHE A 103 3.67 -4.84 9.78
C PHE A 103 3.37 -5.71 10.99
N GLN A 104 3.57 -7.02 10.89
CA GLN A 104 3.23 -7.95 11.95
C GLN A 104 4.22 -7.90 13.13
N TYR A 105 5.51 -7.72 12.85
CA TYR A 105 6.57 -7.74 13.87
C TYR A 105 6.93 -6.36 14.41
N THR A 106 6.34 -5.27 13.91
CA THR A 106 6.61 -3.91 14.42
C THR A 106 5.48 -3.46 15.36
N PRO A 107 5.72 -3.40 16.69
CA PRO A 107 4.68 -3.04 17.66
C PRO A 107 4.15 -1.61 17.47
N ALA A 108 4.99 -0.70 16.98
CA ALA A 108 4.61 0.69 16.73
C ALA A 108 3.48 0.83 15.70
N LEU A 109 3.33 -0.13 14.77
CA LEU A 109 2.27 -0.15 13.76
C LEU A 109 0.99 -0.86 14.25
N GLY A 110 0.87 -1.20 15.54
CA GLY A 110 -0.26 -1.96 16.06
C GLY A 110 -0.14 -3.48 15.86
N GLY A 111 0.99 -3.96 15.32
CA GLY A 111 1.28 -5.38 15.13
C GLY A 111 0.21 -6.10 14.30
N ALA A 112 -0.17 -7.32 14.70
CA ALA A 112 -1.18 -8.11 14.01
C ALA A 112 -2.61 -7.52 14.07
N LEU A 113 -2.89 -6.60 15.00
CA LEU A 113 -4.21 -6.00 15.20
C LEU A 113 -4.41 -4.74 14.35
N GLY A 114 -3.33 -4.15 13.83
CA GLY A 114 -3.34 -2.91 13.06
C GLY A 114 -3.65 -1.67 13.91
N ILE A 115 -3.79 -0.53 13.24
CA ILE A 115 -4.12 0.76 13.87
C ILE A 115 -5.63 0.98 13.80
N GLY A 116 -6.30 0.93 14.95
CA GLY A 116 -7.73 1.20 15.09
C GLY A 116 -8.00 2.64 15.57
N GLY A 117 -9.18 3.18 15.26
CA GLY A 117 -9.62 4.50 15.71
C GLY A 117 -9.43 5.64 14.71
N ILE A 118 -9.34 5.32 13.41
CA ILE A 118 -9.37 6.28 12.28
C ILE A 118 -10.75 6.38 11.63
#